data_AF-A0A1B9IKJ4-F1
#
_entry.id   AF-A0A1B9IKJ4-F1
#
_cell.length_a   1.000
_cell.length_b   1.000
_cell.length_c   1.000
_cell.angle_alpha   90.00
_cell.angle_beta   90.00
_cell.angle_gamma   90.00
#
_symmetry.space_group_name_H-M   'P 1'
#
loop_
_entity.id
_entity.type
_entity.pdbx_description
1 polymer ?
#
loop_
_entity_poly.entity_id
_entity_poly.type
_entity_poly.pdbx_seq_one_letter_code
_entity_poly.pdbx_strand_id
1 'polypeptide(L)'
;MFNPYALAPSFGCRCNAPNTIQGGSGNEVTCGTYTWYTFTHTAEAAASDLARRMMKERLLQLKRESQTLCPQGNKACVVPGSASYECVDTRTELESCGGCLHGEYQATSNVTLGTDCSTLPGVALGAITCSNSQCEAFACKKGYELASGLCVPIA
;
A
#
# COMPACT_ATOMS: atom_id res chain seq x y z
N MET A 1 -19.87 -51.41 21.20
CA MET A 1 -18.45 -51.01 21.26
C MET A 1 -18.09 -50.43 19.90
N PHE A 2 -18.09 -49.10 19.76
CA PHE A 2 -17.65 -48.43 18.54
C PHE A 2 -16.33 -47.72 18.85
N ASN A 3 -15.23 -48.29 18.37
CA ASN A 3 -13.89 -47.72 18.46
C ASN A 3 -13.54 -47.13 17.09
N PRO A 4 -13.64 -45.81 16.86
CA PRO A 4 -13.15 -45.21 15.63
C PRO A 4 -11.62 -45.12 15.68
N TYR A 5 -11.00 -46.25 15.34
CA TYR A 5 -9.67 -46.48 14.78
C TYR A 5 -8.52 -45.54 15.16
N ALA A 6 -7.63 -46.05 16.00
CA ALA A 6 -6.35 -45.43 16.36
C ALA A 6 -5.27 -45.50 15.25
N LEU A 7 -5.58 -45.93 14.02
CA LEU A 7 -4.55 -46.25 12.99
C LEU A 7 -4.91 -45.89 11.53
N ALA A 8 -5.87 -44.99 11.28
CA ALA A 8 -6.22 -44.56 9.92
C ALA A 8 -6.34 -43.03 9.79
N PRO A 9 -6.06 -42.43 8.60
CA PRO A 9 -6.25 -41.00 8.32
C PRO A 9 -7.74 -40.67 8.14
N SER A 10 -8.57 -41.04 9.10
CA SER A 10 -10.02 -40.95 9.03
C SER A 10 -10.56 -39.92 10.02
N PHE A 11 -11.39 -39.01 9.53
CA PHE A 11 -12.21 -38.12 10.33
C PHE A 11 -13.12 -38.95 11.23
N GLY A 12 -13.09 -38.68 12.54
CA GLY A 12 -13.83 -39.46 13.53
C GLY A 12 -14.52 -38.58 14.55
N CYS A 13 -15.75 -38.96 14.89
CA CYS A 13 -16.44 -38.47 16.09
C CYS A 13 -16.17 -39.47 17.21
N ARG A 14 -15.77 -38.99 18.39
CA ARG A 14 -15.63 -39.83 19.57
C ARG A 14 -16.42 -39.27 20.74
N CYS A 15 -16.90 -40.17 21.58
CA CYS A 15 -17.71 -39.88 22.76
C CYS A 15 -16.79 -39.96 23.98
N ASN A 16 -16.58 -38.84 24.65
CA ASN A 16 -15.71 -38.79 25.84
C ASN A 16 -16.55 -38.47 27.08
N ALA A 17 -15.96 -38.75 28.25
CA ALA A 17 -16.46 -38.22 29.50
C ALA A 17 -16.61 -36.68 29.44
N PRO A 18 -17.54 -36.08 30.21
CA PRO A 18 -17.74 -34.64 30.25
C PRO A 18 -16.42 -33.88 30.45
N ASN A 19 -16.27 -32.77 29.73
CA ASN A 19 -15.09 -31.88 29.78
C ASN A 19 -13.76 -32.50 29.31
N THR A 20 -13.77 -33.64 28.62
CA THR A 20 -12.55 -34.31 28.14
C THR A 20 -12.32 -34.08 26.64
N ILE A 21 -11.28 -33.31 26.30
CA ILE A 21 -10.92 -32.92 24.90
C ILE A 21 -9.82 -33.80 24.31
N GLN A 22 -9.07 -34.56 25.12
CA GLN A 22 -8.08 -35.53 24.66
C GLN A 22 -8.59 -36.94 24.95
N GLY A 23 -9.05 -37.64 23.91
CA GLY A 23 -9.51 -39.02 24.01
C GLY A 23 -8.29 -39.91 24.02
N GLY A 24 -8.08 -40.59 25.13
CA GLY A 24 -7.10 -41.62 25.32
C GLY A 24 -7.69 -42.71 26.20
N SER A 25 -7.06 -43.88 26.19
CA SER A 25 -7.55 -45.09 26.84
C SER A 25 -7.96 -44.83 28.29
N GLY A 26 -9.26 -44.92 28.57
CA GLY A 26 -9.85 -44.73 29.90
C GLY A 26 -10.87 -43.59 29.98
N ASN A 27 -10.97 -42.73 28.95
CA ASN A 27 -11.92 -41.60 28.91
C ASN A 27 -13.04 -41.77 27.88
N GLU A 28 -13.04 -42.88 27.13
CA GLU A 28 -14.07 -43.19 26.14
C GLU A 28 -15.36 -43.67 26.81
N VAL A 29 -16.49 -43.10 26.40
CA VAL A 29 -17.82 -43.49 26.89
C VAL A 29 -18.70 -43.99 25.75
N THR A 30 -19.76 -44.74 26.08
CA THR A 30 -20.77 -45.14 25.09
C THR A 30 -21.51 -43.91 24.58
N CYS A 31 -21.57 -43.77 23.26
CA CYS A 31 -22.31 -42.68 22.62
C CYS A 31 -23.82 -42.76 22.90
N GLY A 32 -24.42 -41.66 23.32
CA GLY A 32 -25.85 -41.54 23.54
C GLY A 32 -26.32 -40.08 23.61
N THR A 33 -27.63 -39.86 23.74
CA THR A 33 -28.20 -38.53 23.97
C THR A 33 -27.53 -37.86 25.19
N TYR A 34 -27.13 -36.60 25.05
CA TYR A 34 -26.41 -35.80 26.06
C TYR A 34 -24.96 -36.23 26.37
N THR A 35 -24.34 -37.05 25.52
CA THR A 35 -22.91 -37.36 25.64
C THR A 35 -22.06 -36.27 25.01
N TRP A 36 -20.86 -36.01 25.55
CA TRP A 36 -19.94 -35.06 24.95
C TRP A 36 -19.24 -35.69 23.74
N TYR A 37 -19.40 -35.06 22.58
CA TYR A 37 -18.74 -35.47 21.35
C TYR A 37 -17.57 -34.54 21.05
N THR A 38 -16.42 -35.12 20.74
CA THR A 38 -15.29 -34.37 20.18
C THR A 38 -15.01 -34.87 18.78
N PHE A 39 -14.84 -33.92 17.86
CA PHE A 39 -14.40 -34.19 16.51
C PHE A 39 -12.88 -34.12 16.47
N THR A 40 -12.24 -35.14 15.90
CA THR A 40 -10.82 -35.10 15.57
C THR A 40 -10.62 -35.20 14.08
N HIS A 41 -9.80 -34.29 13.58
CA HIS A 41 -9.23 -34.36 12.25
C HIS A 41 -7.72 -34.58 12.38
N THR A 42 -7.08 -35.05 11.32
CA THR A 42 -5.62 -35.19 11.31
C THR A 42 -4.95 -33.82 11.29
N ALA A 43 -3.66 -33.76 11.63
CA ALA A 43 -2.90 -32.50 11.59
C ALA A 43 -2.83 -31.93 10.15
N GLU A 44 -2.83 -32.79 9.13
CA GLU A 44 -2.86 -32.41 7.72
C GLU A 44 -4.20 -31.76 7.33
N ALA A 45 -5.32 -32.22 7.91
CA ALA A 45 -6.63 -31.60 7.72
C ALA A 45 -6.79 -30.27 8.49
N ALA A 46 -6.04 -30.08 9.58
CA ALA A 46 -5.93 -28.80 10.29
C ALA A 46 -5.21 -27.71 9.45
N ALA A 47 -4.35 -28.14 8.54
CA ALA A 47 -3.43 -27.28 7.81
C ALA A 47 -4.12 -26.39 6.76
N SER A 48 -5.39 -26.58 6.44
CA SER A 48 -6.02 -25.86 5.33
C SER A 48 -6.45 -24.44 5.68
N ASP A 49 -7.14 -24.23 6.80
CA ASP A 49 -7.88 -22.98 7.00
C ASP A 49 -7.11 -21.96 7.82
N LEU A 50 -6.44 -22.39 8.88
CA LEU A 50 -5.60 -21.50 9.68
C LEU A 50 -4.40 -21.00 8.89
N ALA A 51 -3.72 -21.89 8.14
CA ALA A 51 -2.61 -21.50 7.28
C ALA A 51 -3.05 -20.54 6.17
N ARG A 52 -4.22 -20.77 5.56
CA ARG A 52 -4.82 -19.83 4.57
C ARG A 52 -5.13 -18.47 5.20
N ARG A 53 -5.69 -18.44 6.42
CA ARG A 53 -5.97 -17.18 7.14
C ARG A 53 -4.68 -16.41 7.43
N MET A 54 -3.66 -17.08 7.96
CA MET A 54 -2.36 -16.47 8.23
C MET A 54 -1.70 -15.93 6.95
N MET A 55 -1.77 -16.68 5.85
CA MET A 55 -1.24 -16.22 4.56
C MET A 55 -1.99 -14.98 4.06
N LYS A 56 -3.32 -14.96 4.17
CA LYS A 56 -4.13 -13.80 3.80
C LYS A 56 -3.79 -12.58 4.64
N GLU A 57 -3.63 -12.74 5.96
CA GLU A 57 -3.23 -11.65 6.86
C GLU A 57 -1.86 -11.10 6.49
N ARG A 58 -0.89 -11.97 6.22
CA ARG A 58 0.44 -11.56 5.75
C ARG A 58 0.38 -10.78 4.45
N LEU A 59 -0.41 -11.23 3.47
CA LEU A 59 -0.61 -10.50 2.21
C LEU A 59 -1.26 -9.13 2.42
N LEU A 60 -2.24 -9.03 3.32
CA LEU A 60 -2.88 -7.74 3.65
C LEU A 60 -1.92 -6.78 4.38
N GLN A 61 -1.04 -7.32 5.23
CA GLN A 61 0.00 -6.54 5.87
C GLN A 61 1.00 -5.99 4.85
N LEU A 62 1.54 -6.86 3.99
CA LEU A 62 2.44 -6.45 2.91
C LEU A 62 1.79 -5.42 2.00
N LYS A 63 0.49 -5.57 1.69
CA LYS A 63 -0.25 -4.59 0.90
C LYS A 63 -0.29 -3.22 1.59
N ARG A 64 -0.57 -3.17 2.89
CA ARG A 64 -0.57 -1.92 3.68
C ARG A 64 0.81 -1.29 3.76
N GLU A 65 1.86 -2.08 3.96
CA GLU A 65 3.25 -1.62 3.97
C GLU A 65 3.68 -1.09 2.59
N SER A 66 3.13 -1.65 1.51
CA SER A 66 3.38 -1.18 0.13
C SER A 66 2.52 0.02 -0.29
N GLN A 67 1.58 0.48 0.54
CA GLN A 67 0.79 1.66 0.21
C GLN A 67 1.69 2.90 0.22
N THR A 68 1.97 3.40 -0.97
CA THR A 68 2.59 4.71 -1.16
C THR A 68 1.59 5.80 -0.79
N LEU A 69 2.08 6.95 -0.33
CA LEU A 69 1.25 8.11 0.04
C LEU A 69 0.36 8.57 -1.13
N CYS A 70 0.90 8.50 -2.34
CA CYS A 70 0.24 8.92 -3.57
C CYS A 70 0.14 7.80 -4.59
N PRO A 71 -0.81 7.88 -5.54
CA PRO A 71 -0.88 6.97 -6.67
C PRO A 71 0.39 7.01 -7.52
N GLN A 72 0.59 5.97 -8.33
CA GLN A 72 1.71 5.86 -9.26
C GLN A 72 1.83 7.12 -10.13
N GLY A 73 3.02 7.69 -10.18
CA GLY A 73 3.32 8.90 -10.96
C GLY A 73 3.24 10.21 -10.17
N ASN A 74 2.55 10.24 -9.03
CA ASN A 74 2.38 11.47 -8.24
C ASN A 74 3.31 11.48 -7.03
N LYS A 75 3.71 12.69 -6.62
CA LYS A 75 4.48 12.93 -5.39
C LYS A 75 3.59 13.51 -4.31
N ALA A 76 3.84 13.11 -3.07
CA ALA A 76 3.16 13.66 -1.90
C ALA A 76 3.82 15.00 -1.54
N CYS A 77 3.26 16.11 -1.99
CA CYS A 77 3.79 17.44 -1.73
C CYS A 77 3.19 18.03 -0.45
N VAL A 78 4.02 18.69 0.35
CA VAL A 78 3.59 19.34 1.58
C VAL A 78 2.69 20.53 1.24
N VAL A 79 1.51 20.59 1.87
CA VAL A 79 0.62 21.74 1.74
C VAL A 79 1.07 22.81 2.75
N PRO A 80 1.55 23.98 2.29
CA PRO A 80 2.11 25.01 3.17
C PRO A 80 1.06 25.48 4.19
N GLY A 81 1.48 25.67 5.44
CA GLY A 81 0.59 26.06 6.54
C GLY A 81 -0.26 24.93 7.11
N SER A 82 -0.06 23.67 6.66
CA SER A 82 -0.75 22.50 7.21
C SER A 82 0.22 21.34 7.45
N ALA A 83 -0.20 20.35 8.24
CA ALA A 83 0.52 19.08 8.42
C ALA A 83 0.04 17.99 7.44
N SER A 84 -0.53 18.41 6.31
CA SER A 84 -1.15 17.56 5.29
C SER A 84 -0.30 17.54 4.01
N TYR A 85 -0.64 16.61 3.12
CA TYR A 85 -0.04 16.52 1.79
C TYR A 85 -1.09 16.45 0.70
N GLU A 86 -0.69 16.82 -0.50
CA GLU A 86 -1.46 16.64 -1.72
C GLU A 86 -0.65 15.83 -2.75
N CYS A 87 -1.34 15.12 -3.63
CA CYS A 87 -0.70 14.28 -4.64
C CYS A 87 -0.59 15.03 -5.97
N VAL A 88 0.62 15.47 -6.30
CA VAL A 88 0.91 16.34 -7.45
C VAL A 88 1.68 15.55 -8.51
N ASP A 89 1.30 15.69 -9.78
CA ASP A 89 2.13 15.23 -10.90
C ASP A 89 3.16 16.31 -11.26
N THR A 90 4.35 16.21 -10.67
CA THR A 90 5.44 17.18 -10.87
C THR A 90 6.06 17.13 -12.27
N ARG A 91 5.54 16.31 -13.18
CA ARG A 91 5.99 16.28 -14.59
C ARG A 91 5.25 17.29 -15.45
N THR A 92 4.06 17.68 -15.02
CA THR A 92 3.14 18.55 -15.79
C THR A 92 2.59 19.71 -14.97
N GLU A 93 2.67 19.66 -13.64
CA GLU A 93 2.19 20.73 -12.78
C GLU A 93 3.10 21.96 -12.83
N LEU A 94 2.49 23.12 -13.02
CA LEU A 94 3.19 24.37 -13.34
C LEU A 94 3.93 24.95 -12.13
N GLU A 95 3.33 24.86 -10.95
CA GLU A 95 3.83 25.47 -9.70
C GLU A 95 4.78 24.55 -8.93
N SER A 96 4.80 23.26 -9.29
CA SER A 96 5.65 22.22 -8.68
C SER A 96 6.34 21.41 -9.78
N CYS A 97 6.90 22.09 -10.76
CA CYS A 97 7.56 21.44 -11.88
C CYS A 97 8.90 20.85 -11.45
N GLY A 98 9.10 19.56 -11.73
CA GLY A 98 10.32 18.81 -11.40
C GLY A 98 10.45 18.35 -9.95
N GLY A 99 9.55 18.78 -9.06
CA GLY A 99 9.53 18.39 -7.66
C GLY A 99 8.46 19.15 -6.89
N CYS A 100 8.27 18.84 -5.61
CA CYS A 100 7.34 19.61 -4.78
C CYS A 100 7.95 20.97 -4.42
N LEU A 101 7.21 22.07 -4.64
CA LEU A 101 7.69 23.43 -4.36
C LEU A 101 8.08 23.62 -2.88
N HIS A 102 7.31 23.02 -1.96
CA HIS A 102 7.52 23.09 -0.51
C HIS A 102 8.12 21.81 0.08
N GLY A 103 8.67 20.93 -0.76
CA GLY A 103 9.21 19.64 -0.36
C GLY A 103 8.17 18.51 -0.33
N GLU A 104 8.69 17.28 -0.26
CA GLU A 104 7.87 16.07 -0.19
C GLU A 104 7.52 15.72 1.27
N TYR A 105 6.30 15.27 1.49
CA TYR A 105 5.79 14.88 2.79
C TYR A 105 6.48 13.61 3.29
N GLN A 106 7.00 13.65 4.52
CA GLN A 106 7.76 12.55 5.15
C GLN A 106 8.96 12.07 4.30
N ALA A 107 9.60 12.97 3.55
CA ALA A 107 10.80 12.64 2.78
C ALA A 107 11.93 12.11 3.68
N THR A 108 12.45 10.94 3.35
CA THR A 108 13.58 10.29 4.06
C THR A 108 14.93 10.54 3.39
N SER A 109 14.96 11.26 2.26
CA SER A 109 16.14 11.49 1.41
C SER A 109 16.20 12.94 0.92
N ASN A 110 17.34 13.36 0.37
CA ASN A 110 17.45 14.66 -0.32
C ASN A 110 16.54 14.68 -1.55
N VAL A 111 15.49 15.49 -1.48
CA VAL A 111 14.50 15.65 -2.55
C VAL A 111 14.84 16.89 -3.37
N THR A 112 14.74 16.79 -4.70
CA THR A 112 14.80 17.94 -5.59
C THR A 112 13.56 18.81 -5.38
N LEU A 113 13.76 20.08 -5.01
CA LEU A 113 12.66 21.03 -4.91
C LEU A 113 12.10 21.37 -6.28
N GLY A 114 10.78 21.53 -6.34
CA GLY A 114 10.09 22.02 -7.52
C GLY A 114 10.40 23.46 -7.83
N THR A 115 10.12 23.85 -9.07
CA THR A 115 10.13 25.25 -9.51
C THR A 115 8.74 25.65 -9.96
N ASP A 116 8.33 26.87 -9.61
CA ASP A 116 7.14 27.49 -10.14
C ASP A 116 7.45 28.17 -11.48
N CYS A 117 7.08 27.49 -12.57
CA CYS A 117 7.33 27.98 -13.92
C CYS A 117 6.56 29.29 -14.22
N SER A 118 5.45 29.57 -13.53
CA SER A 118 4.62 30.77 -13.79
C SER A 118 5.33 32.07 -13.42
N THR A 119 6.36 31.98 -12.56
CA THR A 119 7.11 33.13 -12.03
C THR A 119 8.37 33.44 -12.83
N LEU A 120 8.67 32.68 -13.90
CA LEU A 120 9.90 32.87 -14.66
C LEU A 120 9.95 34.24 -15.38
N PRO A 121 11.09 34.95 -15.30
CA PRO A 121 11.23 36.27 -15.88
C PRO A 121 11.22 36.22 -17.41
N GLY A 122 10.75 37.30 -18.03
CA GLY A 122 10.79 37.46 -19.48
C GLY A 122 9.77 36.64 -20.27
N VAL A 123 9.04 35.71 -19.65
CA VAL A 123 8.00 34.92 -20.33
C VAL A 123 6.72 35.75 -20.48
N ALA A 124 6.08 35.69 -21.66
CA ALA A 124 4.77 36.29 -21.87
C ALA A 124 3.69 35.58 -21.03
N LEU A 125 2.62 36.30 -20.69
CA LEU A 125 1.55 35.74 -19.85
C LEU A 125 0.94 34.49 -20.52
N GLY A 126 0.89 33.37 -19.79
CA GLY A 126 0.37 32.11 -20.29
C GLY A 126 1.26 31.40 -21.32
N ALA A 127 2.46 31.91 -21.59
CA ALA A 127 3.37 31.36 -22.59
C ALA A 127 4.46 30.45 -21.97
N ILE A 128 4.10 29.70 -20.94
CA ILE A 128 4.98 28.72 -20.28
C ILE A 128 4.20 27.49 -19.85
N THR A 129 4.85 26.34 -19.86
CA THR A 129 4.32 25.08 -19.33
C THR A 129 5.37 24.31 -18.56
N CYS A 130 4.93 23.30 -17.81
CA CYS A 130 5.79 22.24 -17.31
C CYS A 130 5.62 21.01 -18.21
N SER A 131 6.72 20.56 -18.82
CA SER A 131 6.76 19.40 -19.69
C SER A 131 7.91 18.51 -19.27
N ASN A 132 7.63 17.23 -18.98
CA ASN A 132 8.63 16.26 -18.55
C ASN A 132 9.53 16.78 -17.42
N SER A 133 8.93 17.41 -16.41
CA SER A 133 9.64 17.97 -15.25
C SER A 133 10.58 19.15 -15.58
N GLN A 134 10.35 19.85 -16.70
CA GLN A 134 11.10 21.04 -17.10
C GLN A 134 10.15 22.17 -17.49
N CYS A 135 10.51 23.40 -17.13
CA CYS A 135 9.78 24.58 -17.57
C CYS A 135 10.14 24.89 -19.04
N GLU A 136 9.13 25.01 -19.90
CA GLU A 136 9.28 25.32 -21.31
C GLU A 136 8.44 26.55 -21.68
N ALA A 137 9.09 27.61 -22.13
CA ALA A 137 8.47 28.84 -22.62
C ALA A 137 8.17 28.74 -24.13
N PHE A 138 7.05 29.30 -24.55
CA PHE A 138 6.61 29.36 -25.95
C PHE A 138 6.66 30.77 -26.55
N ALA A 139 6.63 31.80 -25.70
CA ALA A 139 6.73 33.19 -26.13
C ALA A 139 7.34 34.08 -25.04
N CYS A 140 8.17 35.03 -25.45
CA CYS A 140 8.87 35.95 -24.57
C CYS A 140 8.30 37.37 -24.68
N LYS A 141 8.40 38.14 -23.60
CA LYS A 141 8.10 39.57 -23.55
C LYS A 141 9.10 40.34 -24.42
N LYS A 142 8.73 41.57 -24.82
CA LYS A 142 9.64 42.47 -25.54
C LYS A 142 10.93 42.67 -24.75
N GLY A 143 12.07 42.57 -25.43
CA GLY A 143 13.40 42.64 -24.81
C GLY A 143 13.96 41.28 -24.38
N TYR A 144 13.24 40.19 -24.62
CA TYR A 144 13.67 38.81 -24.39
C TYR A 144 13.53 37.98 -25.67
N GLU A 145 14.43 37.02 -25.85
CA GLU A 145 14.38 36.02 -26.93
C GLU A 145 14.32 34.60 -26.35
N LEU A 146 13.76 33.67 -27.13
CA LEU A 146 13.65 32.28 -26.72
C LEU A 146 14.96 31.54 -27.02
N ALA A 147 15.63 31.06 -25.97
CA ALA A 147 16.84 30.26 -26.07
C ALA A 147 16.67 28.99 -25.23
N SER A 148 16.78 27.82 -25.86
CA SER A 148 16.68 26.50 -25.19
C SER A 148 15.41 26.34 -24.33
N GLY A 149 14.27 26.84 -24.80
CA GLY A 149 13.00 26.75 -24.08
C GLY A 149 12.85 27.75 -22.93
N LEU A 150 13.77 28.70 -22.75
CA LEU A 150 13.69 29.76 -21.74
C LEU A 150 13.81 31.14 -22.39
N CYS A 151 13.25 32.15 -21.74
CA CYS A 151 13.38 33.53 -22.18
C CYS A 151 14.64 34.18 -21.60
N VAL A 152 15.54 34.63 -22.47
CA VAL A 152 16.79 35.32 -22.10
C VAL A 152 16.77 36.77 -22.60
N PRO A 153 17.36 37.74 -21.88
CA PRO A 153 17.42 39.12 -22.34
C PRO A 153 18.17 39.24 -23.67
N ILE A 154 17.63 40.03 -24.59
CA ILE A 154 18.31 40.37 -25.84
C ILE A 154 19.41 41.39 -25.49
N ALA A 155 20.66 41.08 -25.87
CA ALA A 155 21.81 41.96 -25.66
C ALA A 155 21.74 43.25 -26.49
#